data_AF-A0A941P671-F1
#
_entry.id   AF-A0A941P671-F1
#
_cell.length_a   1.000
_cell.length_b   1.000
_cell.length_c   1.000
_cell.angle_alpha   90.00
_cell.angle_beta   90.00
_cell.angle_gamma   90.00
#
_symmetry.space_group_name_H-M   'P 1'
#
loop_
_entity.id
_entity.type
_entity.pdbx_description
1 polymer ?
#
loop_
_entity_poly.entity_id
_entity_poly.type
_entity_poly.pdbx_seq_one_letter_code
_entity_poly.pdbx_strand_id
1 'polypeptide(L)'
;AIGPRLGEATTGGYTLIEAPRPRQTLVHVHASAEELHRVYQADLAINATMGAAAQSLATLAPPAAVRWSAWTAACHEDYLANREPQPLQGEIDMPAIDMPAIVATLERLLPPHAVLTNGAGNFASWLHRFFRYPGLAQGAKTQLAPALGAMGYGVPAGVAAAIADPGRTVLTLTGDGDFLMTGQELATAVQHGAKTIVVLLNNGMYGTIRMHQEREYPERVAGSTLHNPDFAALARSYGYAGVRIERTEQFEPELRAALARSEGTLIEVMLDPELLTTRATLAEITRASLQKQ
;
A
#
# COMPACT_ATOMS: atom_id res chain seq x y z
N ALA A 1 6.15 21.64 3.20
CA ALA A 1 5.86 20.60 2.19
C ALA A 1 7.06 20.47 1.25
N ILE A 2 7.79 19.34 1.28
CA ILE A 2 8.98 19.11 0.45
C ILE A 2 8.68 18.01 -0.57
N GLY A 3 8.39 18.39 -1.82
CA GLY A 3 8.09 17.47 -2.91
C GLY A 3 6.64 16.99 -3.12
N PRO A 4 5.65 17.12 -2.22
CA PRO A 4 4.29 16.71 -2.54
C PRO A 4 3.59 17.77 -3.39
N ARG A 5 2.64 17.33 -4.23
CA ARG A 5 1.67 18.19 -4.94
C ARG A 5 0.51 18.65 -4.05
N LEU A 6 0.41 18.10 -2.83
CA LEU A 6 -0.68 18.36 -1.89
C LEU A 6 -2.07 18.07 -2.49
N GLY A 7 -2.20 16.96 -3.22
CA GLY A 7 -3.49 16.53 -3.75
C GLY A 7 -4.42 15.95 -2.69
N GLU A 8 -5.58 15.46 -3.14
CA GLU A 8 -6.65 14.89 -2.30
C GLU A 8 -6.14 13.91 -1.22
N ALA A 9 -5.39 12.88 -1.61
CA ALA A 9 -4.90 11.86 -0.68
C ALA A 9 -3.94 12.42 0.37
N THR A 10 -3.05 13.36 -0.01
CA THR A 10 -2.08 13.97 0.91
C THR A 10 -2.75 14.93 1.91
N THR A 11 -3.90 15.49 1.55
CA THR A 11 -4.58 16.54 2.32
C THR A 11 -5.87 16.07 2.97
N GLY A 12 -6.17 14.76 2.91
CA GLY A 12 -7.39 14.19 3.47
C GLY A 12 -8.66 14.79 2.82
N GLY A 13 -8.69 14.85 1.49
CA GLY A 13 -9.81 15.46 0.77
C GLY A 13 -9.82 16.99 0.86
N TYR A 14 -8.64 17.63 0.82
CA TYR A 14 -8.48 19.08 0.92
C TYR A 14 -8.97 19.69 2.25
N THR A 15 -9.08 18.87 3.30
CA THR A 15 -9.56 19.32 4.62
C THR A 15 -8.43 19.63 5.61
N LEU A 16 -7.27 18.98 5.46
CA LEU A 16 -6.10 19.21 6.32
C LEU A 16 -5.41 20.55 6.05
N ILE A 17 -5.39 20.97 4.78
CA ILE A 17 -4.82 22.23 4.33
C ILE A 17 -5.92 22.95 3.56
N GLU A 18 -6.29 24.14 4.04
CA GLU A 18 -7.33 24.95 3.45
C GLU A 18 -6.83 25.66 2.17
N ALA A 19 -7.63 25.58 1.11
CA ALA A 19 -7.38 26.27 -0.15
C ALA A 19 -8.27 27.54 -0.27
N PRO A 20 -7.82 28.61 -0.94
CA PRO A 20 -6.50 28.74 -1.55
C PRO A 20 -5.43 29.23 -0.57
N ARG A 21 -5.78 29.80 0.58
CA ARG A 21 -4.86 30.32 1.60
C ARG A 21 -4.88 29.40 2.82
N PRO A 22 -3.80 28.64 3.09
CA PRO A 22 -3.71 27.82 4.30
C PRO A 22 -3.80 28.65 5.57
N ARG A 23 -4.40 28.08 6.63
CA ARG A 23 -4.47 28.70 7.97
C ARG A 23 -3.10 28.75 8.64
N GLN A 24 -2.28 27.73 8.42
CA GLN A 24 -0.91 27.61 8.88
C GLN A 24 0.07 28.21 7.86
N THR A 25 1.27 28.60 8.31
CA THR A 25 2.34 28.99 7.39
C THR A 25 2.73 27.83 6.48
N LEU A 26 2.63 28.01 5.18
CA LEU A 26 3.01 27.03 4.18
C LEU A 26 4.32 27.42 3.49
N VAL A 27 5.36 26.64 3.78
CA VAL A 27 6.58 26.60 2.94
C VAL A 27 6.45 25.43 1.97
N HIS A 28 6.44 25.70 0.67
CA HIS A 28 6.26 24.70 -0.38
C HIS A 28 7.50 24.64 -1.28
N VAL A 29 8.19 23.51 -1.23
CA VAL A 29 9.35 23.21 -2.08
C VAL A 29 8.92 22.20 -3.13
N HIS A 30 9.09 22.55 -4.41
CA HIS A 30 8.78 21.66 -5.53
C HIS A 30 9.68 21.93 -6.73
N ALA A 31 9.96 20.91 -7.54
CA ALA A 31 10.87 21.01 -8.68
C ALA A 31 10.22 21.61 -9.94
N SER A 32 8.90 21.48 -10.07
CA SER A 32 8.11 22.16 -11.11
C SER A 32 7.52 23.44 -10.56
N ALA A 33 7.76 24.55 -11.26
CA ALA A 33 7.15 25.85 -10.98
C ALA A 33 5.62 25.82 -11.15
N GLU A 34 5.08 24.91 -11.96
CA GLU A 34 3.64 24.78 -12.22
C GLU A 34 2.85 24.23 -11.02
N GLU A 35 3.52 23.59 -10.06
CA GLU A 35 2.84 23.08 -8.85
C GLU A 35 2.84 24.12 -7.72
N LEU A 36 3.75 25.11 -7.76
CA LEU A 36 3.81 26.16 -6.75
C LEU A 36 2.63 27.12 -6.94
N HIS A 37 1.92 27.41 -5.85
CA HIS A 37 0.71 28.24 -5.86
C HIS A 37 -0.46 27.72 -6.70
N ARG A 38 -0.38 26.48 -7.21
CA ARG A 38 -1.42 25.89 -8.08
C ARG A 38 -2.76 25.72 -7.36
N VAL A 39 -2.73 25.07 -6.21
CA VAL A 39 -3.91 24.84 -5.35
C VAL A 39 -3.85 25.71 -4.11
N TYR A 40 -2.65 25.85 -3.53
CA TYR A 40 -2.41 26.55 -2.27
C TYR A 40 -1.41 27.69 -2.45
N GLN A 41 -1.81 28.90 -2.07
CA GLN A 41 -0.93 30.05 -1.95
C GLN A 41 0.02 29.85 -0.77
N ALA A 42 1.21 29.30 -1.03
CA ALA A 42 2.28 29.21 -0.05
C ALA A 42 2.74 30.61 0.41
N ASP A 43 3.12 30.74 1.69
CA ASP A 43 3.78 31.95 2.20
C ASP A 43 5.22 32.06 1.68
N LEU A 44 5.85 30.91 1.46
CA LEU A 44 7.16 30.80 0.82
C LEU A 44 7.16 29.63 -0.17
N ALA A 45 7.26 29.95 -1.46
CA ALA A 45 7.44 28.97 -2.51
C ALA A 45 8.91 28.90 -2.95
N ILE A 46 9.44 27.68 -3.04
CA ILE A 46 10.84 27.42 -3.40
C ILE A 46 10.84 26.46 -4.59
N ASN A 47 11.26 26.96 -5.75
CA ASN A 47 11.41 26.16 -6.96
C ASN A 47 12.78 25.46 -6.96
N ALA A 48 12.83 24.23 -6.46
CA ALA A 48 14.06 23.45 -6.35
C ALA A 48 13.78 21.95 -6.37
N THR A 49 14.75 21.15 -6.81
CA THR A 49 14.71 19.70 -6.62
C THR A 49 14.85 19.38 -5.13
N MET A 50 14.21 18.29 -4.69
CA MET A 50 14.21 17.89 -3.27
C MET A 50 15.63 17.61 -2.76
N GLY A 51 16.52 17.08 -3.62
CA GLY A 51 17.92 16.86 -3.29
C GLY A 51 18.69 18.17 -3.05
N ALA A 52 18.54 19.17 -3.93
CA ALA A 52 19.17 20.47 -3.77
C ALA A 52 18.64 21.22 -2.52
N ALA A 53 17.33 21.14 -2.30
CA ALA A 53 16.71 21.70 -1.10
C ALA A 53 17.24 21.04 0.19
N ALA A 54 17.35 19.70 0.21
CA ALA A 54 17.89 18.97 1.36
C ALA A 54 19.36 19.35 1.64
N GLN A 55 20.19 19.45 0.60
CA GLN A 55 21.59 19.89 0.73
C GLN A 55 21.69 21.32 1.30
N SER A 56 20.87 22.25 0.82
CA SER A 56 20.85 23.62 1.33
C SER A 56 20.33 23.69 2.77
N LEU A 57 19.34 22.87 3.15
CA LEU A 57 18.83 22.83 4.52
C LEU A 57 19.84 22.21 5.49
N ALA A 58 20.66 21.25 5.03
CA ALA A 58 21.67 20.60 5.84
C ALA A 58 22.80 21.53 6.30
N THR A 59 23.00 22.69 5.63
CA THR A 59 23.99 23.70 6.07
C THR A 59 23.49 24.60 7.19
N LEU A 60 22.20 24.52 7.54
CA LEU A 60 21.61 25.33 8.60
C LEU A 60 21.86 24.67 9.96
N ALA A 61 22.22 25.47 10.96
CA ALA A 61 22.30 25.00 12.33
C ALA A 61 20.88 24.78 12.90
N PRO A 62 20.58 23.61 13.50
CA PRO A 62 19.31 23.42 14.18
C PRO A 62 19.20 24.39 15.37
N PRO A 63 17.99 24.84 15.73
CA PRO A 63 17.82 25.70 16.91
C PRO A 63 18.26 24.94 18.17
N ALA A 64 18.91 25.64 19.11
CA ALA A 64 19.38 25.06 20.36
C ALA A 64 18.24 24.45 21.21
N ALA A 65 17.04 25.02 21.10
CA ALA A 65 15.83 24.49 21.71
C ALA A 65 14.77 24.18 20.63
N VAL A 66 14.34 22.93 20.57
CA VAL A 66 13.30 22.45 19.65
C VAL A 66 11.94 22.63 20.33
N ARG A 67 11.25 23.73 20.03
CA ARG A 67 9.97 24.11 20.67
C ARG A 67 8.83 23.10 20.51
N TRP A 68 8.96 22.19 19.55
CA TRP A 68 7.95 21.17 19.22
C TRP A 68 8.35 19.76 19.69
N SER A 69 9.32 19.60 20.59
CA SER A 69 9.78 18.29 21.07
C SER A 69 8.66 17.41 21.65
N ALA A 70 7.81 17.98 22.51
CA ALA A 70 6.67 17.27 23.09
C ALA A 70 5.64 16.86 22.03
N TRP A 71 5.39 17.72 21.04
CA TRP A 71 4.50 17.41 19.93
C TRP A 71 5.08 16.30 19.04
N THR A 72 6.37 16.34 18.71
CA THR A 72 7.05 15.27 17.96
C THR A 72 6.96 13.93 18.69
N ALA A 73 7.15 13.92 20.01
CA ALA A 73 6.99 12.71 20.81
C ALA A 73 5.55 12.17 20.75
N ALA A 74 4.55 13.04 20.90
CA ALA A 74 3.14 12.65 20.78
C ALA A 74 2.79 12.09 19.38
N CYS A 75 3.31 12.68 18.30
CA CYS A 75 3.14 12.14 16.94
C CYS A 75 3.84 10.79 16.75
N HIS A 76 4.96 10.56 17.42
CA HIS A 76 5.63 9.25 17.39
C HIS A 76 4.79 8.19 18.10
N GLU A 77 4.26 8.50 19.28
CA GLU A 77 3.36 7.59 20.01
C GLU A 77 2.09 7.29 19.21
N ASP A 78 1.48 8.30 18.58
CA ASP A 78 0.32 8.10 17.68
C ASP A 78 0.66 7.19 16.49
N TYR A 79 1.83 7.37 15.88
CA TYR A 79 2.32 6.48 14.83
C TYR A 79 2.48 5.04 15.33
N LEU A 80 3.09 4.83 16.50
CA LEU A 80 3.25 3.50 17.09
C LEU A 80 1.89 2.87 17.40
N ALA A 81 0.99 3.62 18.03
CA ALA A 81 -0.37 3.16 18.34
C ALA A 81 -1.17 2.80 17.08
N ASN A 82 -1.04 3.58 15.99
CA ASN A 82 -1.72 3.28 14.73
C ASN A 82 -1.20 1.98 14.07
N ARG A 83 0.02 1.53 14.40
CA ARG A 83 0.55 0.25 13.91
C ARG A 83 0.06 -0.94 14.70
N GLU A 84 -0.42 -0.76 15.93
CA GLU A 84 -1.00 -1.85 16.69
C GLU A 84 -2.32 -2.29 16.02
N PRO A 85 -2.47 -3.59 15.71
CA PRO A 85 -3.73 -4.12 15.21
C PRO A 85 -4.82 -3.98 16.26
N GLN A 86 -6.02 -3.61 15.83
CA GLN A 86 -7.18 -3.58 16.71
C GLN A 86 -8.12 -4.76 16.36
N PRO A 87 -8.84 -5.34 17.35
CA PRO A 87 -9.87 -6.34 17.07
C PRO A 87 -10.92 -5.77 16.12
N LEU A 88 -11.37 -6.60 15.17
CA LEU A 88 -12.49 -6.28 14.29
C LEU A 88 -13.76 -6.85 14.93
N GLN A 89 -14.83 -6.05 15.05
CA GLN A 89 -16.05 -6.54 15.70
C GLN A 89 -16.87 -7.39 14.72
N GLY A 90 -17.46 -8.48 15.21
CA GLY A 90 -18.32 -9.37 14.42
C GLY A 90 -17.96 -10.84 14.60
N GLU A 91 -18.43 -11.70 13.68
CA GLU A 91 -18.14 -13.15 13.68
C GLU A 91 -16.67 -13.47 13.32
N ILE A 92 -15.82 -12.45 13.13
CA ILE A 92 -14.43 -12.56 12.66
C ILE A 92 -13.48 -11.99 13.72
N ASP A 93 -13.74 -12.32 14.98
CA ASP A 93 -12.81 -11.98 16.07
C ASP A 93 -11.46 -12.72 15.89
N MET A 94 -11.47 -13.87 15.20
CA MET A 94 -10.29 -14.67 14.86
C MET A 94 -10.38 -15.17 13.40
N PRO A 95 -9.99 -14.35 12.40
CA PRO A 95 -9.99 -14.82 11.03
C PRO A 95 -8.96 -15.93 10.80
N ALA A 96 -9.24 -16.84 9.87
CA ALA A 96 -8.26 -17.82 9.42
C ALA A 96 -6.99 -17.14 8.86
N ILE A 97 -7.16 -15.99 8.20
CA ILE A 97 -6.10 -15.11 7.71
C ILE A 97 -6.03 -13.82 8.55
N ASP A 98 -4.92 -13.66 9.29
CA ASP A 98 -4.53 -12.45 10.00
C ASP A 98 -3.54 -11.66 9.12
N MET A 99 -4.07 -10.62 8.46
CA MET A 99 -3.27 -9.75 7.59
C MET A 99 -2.16 -8.99 8.35
N PRO A 100 -2.39 -8.41 9.54
CA PRO A 100 -1.32 -7.90 10.37
C PRO A 100 -0.17 -8.90 10.61
N ALA A 101 -0.47 -10.16 10.94
CA ALA A 101 0.55 -11.19 11.14
C ALA A 101 1.30 -11.55 9.84
N ILE A 102 0.60 -11.56 8.69
CA ILE A 102 1.21 -11.70 7.36
C ILE A 102 2.18 -10.55 7.09
N VAL A 103 1.77 -9.29 7.33
CA VAL A 103 2.65 -8.13 7.10
C VAL A 103 3.82 -8.08 8.08
N ALA A 104 3.63 -8.49 9.34
CA ALA A 104 4.73 -8.65 10.30
C ALA A 104 5.74 -9.72 9.85
N THR A 105 5.26 -10.80 9.22
CA THR A 105 6.11 -11.82 8.61
C THR A 105 6.88 -11.27 7.41
N LEU A 106 6.24 -10.47 6.55
CA LEU A 106 6.93 -9.75 5.48
C LEU A 106 8.05 -8.87 6.03
N GLU A 107 7.75 -8.07 7.06
CA GLU A 107 8.73 -7.12 7.64
C GLU A 107 9.94 -7.85 8.24
N ARG A 108 9.74 -9.03 8.83
CA ARG A 108 10.81 -9.84 9.42
C ARG A 108 11.67 -10.56 8.38
N LEU A 109 11.08 -11.00 7.28
CA LEU A 109 11.75 -11.89 6.32
C LEU A 109 12.26 -11.19 5.05
N LEU A 110 11.68 -10.05 4.69
CA LEU A 110 12.17 -9.29 3.53
C LEU A 110 13.46 -8.55 3.87
N PRO A 111 14.44 -8.52 2.93
CA PRO A 111 15.62 -7.67 3.09
C PRO A 111 15.24 -6.19 3.24
N PRO A 112 16.02 -5.37 3.97
CA PRO A 112 15.68 -3.96 4.19
C PRO A 112 15.47 -3.15 2.92
N HIS A 113 16.16 -3.54 1.84
CA HIS A 113 16.10 -2.90 0.55
C HIS A 113 15.07 -3.54 -0.40
N ALA A 114 14.21 -4.47 0.02
CA ALA A 114 13.21 -5.05 -0.87
C ALA A 114 12.35 -3.96 -1.57
N VAL A 115 11.93 -4.22 -2.81
CA VAL A 115 10.97 -3.38 -3.52
C VAL A 115 9.59 -3.97 -3.32
N LEU A 116 8.69 -3.17 -2.76
CA LEU A 116 7.29 -3.54 -2.60
C LEU A 116 6.47 -2.81 -3.67
N THR A 117 5.64 -3.56 -4.37
CA THR A 117 4.71 -2.98 -5.33
C THR A 117 3.27 -3.31 -4.95
N ASN A 118 2.35 -2.43 -5.28
CA ASN A 118 0.94 -2.68 -5.09
C ASN A 118 0.12 -2.02 -6.20
N GLY A 119 -1.04 -2.59 -6.51
CA GLY A 119 -2.04 -1.92 -7.33
C GLY A 119 -2.96 -1.02 -6.50
N ALA A 120 -4.21 -0.90 -6.95
CA ALA A 120 -5.19 -0.04 -6.32
C ALA A 120 -6.35 -0.84 -5.72
N GLY A 121 -6.64 -0.58 -4.45
CA GLY A 121 -7.72 -1.23 -3.72
C GLY A 121 -7.42 -1.27 -2.23
N ASN A 122 -8.40 -1.71 -1.44
CA ASN A 122 -8.25 -1.72 0.01
C ASN A 122 -7.14 -2.65 0.51
N PHE A 123 -6.78 -3.69 -0.26
CA PHE A 123 -5.66 -4.57 0.06
C PHE A 123 -4.34 -3.80 0.31
N ALA A 124 -4.13 -2.68 -0.41
CA ALA A 124 -2.91 -1.87 -0.26
C ALA A 124 -2.80 -1.23 1.13
N SER A 125 -3.93 -1.01 1.81
CA SER A 125 -3.95 -0.41 3.15
C SER A 125 -3.27 -1.29 4.20
N TRP A 126 -3.28 -2.62 4.05
CA TRP A 126 -2.55 -3.54 4.93
C TRP A 126 -1.05 -3.24 4.90
N LEU A 127 -0.50 -3.11 3.70
CA LEU A 127 0.91 -2.78 3.52
C LEU A 127 1.22 -1.37 4.01
N HIS A 128 0.42 -0.38 3.60
CA HIS A 128 0.66 1.03 3.94
C HIS A 128 0.55 1.34 5.43
N ARG A 129 -0.26 0.57 6.17
CA ARG A 129 -0.42 0.76 7.62
C ARG A 129 0.65 0.04 8.42
N PHE A 130 0.92 -1.24 8.12
CA PHE A 130 1.67 -2.10 9.04
C PHE A 130 3.16 -2.25 8.66
N PHE A 131 3.50 -2.24 7.36
CA PHE A 131 4.86 -2.47 6.89
C PHE A 131 5.73 -1.22 7.04
N ARG A 132 6.89 -1.35 7.69
CA ARG A 132 7.93 -0.31 7.68
C ARG A 132 8.83 -0.45 6.47
N TYR A 133 9.32 0.67 5.95
CA TYR A 133 10.24 0.73 4.80
C TYR A 133 11.67 1.07 5.25
N PRO A 134 12.40 0.14 5.90
CA PRO A 134 13.70 0.42 6.51
C PRO A 134 14.78 0.86 5.49
N GLY A 135 14.66 0.42 4.23
CA GLY A 135 15.58 0.81 3.16
C GLY A 135 15.53 2.30 2.81
N LEU A 136 14.43 3.01 3.07
CA LEU A 136 14.35 4.46 2.84
C LEU A 136 15.38 5.23 3.66
N ALA A 137 15.59 4.82 4.93
CA ALA A 137 16.61 5.42 5.80
C ALA A 137 18.04 5.17 5.31
N GLN A 138 18.22 4.18 4.43
CA GLN A 138 19.50 3.81 3.82
C GLN A 138 19.63 4.38 2.39
N GLY A 139 18.67 5.19 1.93
CA GLY A 139 18.66 5.79 0.59
C GLY A 139 18.11 4.89 -0.52
N ALA A 140 17.59 3.70 -0.20
CA ALA A 140 16.99 2.80 -1.18
C ALA A 140 15.56 3.26 -1.56
N LYS A 141 15.21 3.14 -2.84
CA LYS A 141 13.81 3.33 -3.31
C LYS A 141 13.04 2.02 -3.14
N THR A 142 12.17 1.91 -2.15
CA THR A 142 11.59 0.62 -1.72
C THR A 142 10.13 0.39 -2.13
N GLN A 143 9.48 1.34 -2.80
CA GLN A 143 8.07 1.20 -3.16
C GLN A 143 7.74 1.72 -4.57
N LEU A 144 6.88 0.99 -5.29
CA LEU A 144 6.21 1.43 -6.51
C LEU A 144 4.70 1.23 -6.36
N ALA A 145 3.93 2.32 -6.38
CA ALA A 145 2.48 2.30 -6.18
C ALA A 145 1.78 3.33 -7.09
N PRO A 146 0.52 3.12 -7.49
CA PRO A 146 -0.19 4.02 -8.38
C PRO A 146 -0.54 5.34 -7.67
N ALA A 147 -0.29 6.47 -8.32
CA ALA A 147 -0.70 7.79 -7.82
C ALA A 147 -2.18 8.11 -8.10
N LEU A 148 -2.75 7.57 -9.19
CA LEU A 148 -4.12 7.82 -9.64
C LEU A 148 -5.10 6.68 -9.30
N GLY A 149 -4.69 5.73 -8.45
CA GLY A 149 -5.54 4.58 -8.12
C GLY A 149 -5.80 3.63 -9.30
N ALA A 150 -4.86 3.55 -10.25
CA ALA A 150 -4.98 2.64 -11.39
C ALA A 150 -4.83 1.17 -10.95
N MET A 151 -5.88 0.38 -11.18
CA MET A 151 -5.85 -1.07 -10.95
C MET A 151 -4.94 -1.77 -11.96
N GLY A 152 -4.29 -2.85 -11.55
CA GLY A 152 -3.32 -3.60 -12.36
C GLY A 152 -1.91 -3.02 -12.38
N TYR A 153 -1.63 -1.94 -11.64
CA TYR A 153 -0.29 -1.35 -11.63
C TYR A 153 0.76 -2.28 -10.98
N GLY A 154 0.37 -3.04 -9.95
CA GLY A 154 1.29 -3.72 -9.03
C GLY A 154 2.20 -4.75 -9.72
N VAL A 155 1.61 -5.67 -10.49
CA VAL A 155 2.34 -6.78 -11.13
C VAL A 155 3.36 -6.26 -12.14
N PRO A 156 3.00 -5.48 -13.19
CA PRO A 156 3.98 -4.96 -14.14
C PRO A 156 5.05 -4.09 -13.47
N ALA A 157 4.70 -3.30 -12.43
CA ALA A 157 5.70 -2.54 -11.68
C ALA A 157 6.72 -3.43 -10.96
N GLY A 158 6.26 -4.57 -10.41
CA GLY A 158 7.14 -5.55 -9.78
C GLY A 158 8.06 -6.22 -10.79
N VAL A 159 7.52 -6.62 -11.93
CA VAL A 159 8.32 -7.19 -13.03
C VAL A 159 9.37 -6.18 -13.51
N ALA A 160 8.98 -4.94 -13.74
CA ALA A 160 9.90 -3.88 -14.14
C ALA A 160 11.02 -3.64 -13.10
N ALA A 161 10.69 -3.66 -11.79
CA ALA A 161 11.67 -3.52 -10.73
C ALA A 161 12.69 -4.67 -10.72
N ALA A 162 12.23 -5.91 -10.90
CA ALA A 162 13.11 -7.08 -10.93
C ALA A 162 14.01 -7.11 -12.18
N ILE A 163 13.52 -6.60 -13.32
CA ILE A 163 14.34 -6.44 -14.54
C ILE A 163 15.37 -5.32 -14.37
N ALA A 164 14.97 -4.19 -13.77
CA ALA A 164 15.81 -3.02 -13.62
C ALA A 164 16.91 -3.19 -12.56
N ASP A 165 16.68 -4.04 -11.55
CA ASP A 165 17.61 -4.29 -10.44
C ASP A 165 17.72 -5.80 -10.16
N PRO A 166 18.41 -6.56 -11.04
CA PRO A 166 18.51 -8.01 -10.90
C PRO A 166 19.16 -8.42 -9.56
N GLY A 167 18.52 -9.35 -8.86
CA GLY A 167 18.96 -9.84 -7.55
C GLY A 167 18.31 -9.13 -6.36
N ARG A 168 17.61 -8.02 -6.58
CA ARG A 168 16.81 -7.37 -5.55
C ARG A 168 15.51 -8.14 -5.31
N THR A 169 15.16 -8.38 -4.04
CA THR A 169 13.88 -8.99 -3.69
C THR A 169 12.73 -8.05 -4.07
N VAL A 170 11.80 -8.54 -4.90
CA VAL A 170 10.59 -7.81 -5.30
C VAL A 170 9.35 -8.57 -4.85
N LEU A 171 8.48 -7.87 -4.11
CA LEU A 171 7.21 -8.39 -3.64
C LEU A 171 6.05 -7.51 -4.11
N THR A 172 5.06 -8.09 -4.76
CA THR A 172 3.83 -7.44 -5.18
C THR A 172 2.68 -7.86 -4.29
N LEU A 173 2.03 -6.92 -3.60
CA LEU A 173 0.74 -7.15 -2.95
C LEU A 173 -0.39 -6.70 -3.89
N THR A 174 -1.32 -7.59 -4.20
CA THR A 174 -2.42 -7.33 -5.14
C THR A 174 -3.73 -7.90 -4.62
N GLY A 175 -4.86 -7.31 -5.00
CA GLY A 175 -6.16 -7.98 -4.90
C GLY A 175 -6.40 -8.89 -6.10
N ASP A 176 -7.37 -9.77 -6.00
CA ASP A 176 -7.87 -10.61 -7.11
C ASP A 176 -8.35 -9.78 -8.31
N GLY A 177 -9.22 -8.78 -8.09
CA GLY A 177 -9.71 -7.90 -9.14
C GLY A 177 -8.61 -7.00 -9.75
N ASP A 178 -7.60 -6.64 -8.97
CA ASP A 178 -6.42 -5.89 -9.44
C ASP A 178 -5.52 -6.79 -10.30
N PHE A 179 -5.31 -8.03 -9.87
CA PHE A 179 -4.53 -9.02 -10.62
C PHE A 179 -5.19 -9.41 -11.94
N LEU A 180 -6.53 -9.47 -12.02
CA LEU A 180 -7.23 -9.77 -13.26
C LEU A 180 -6.98 -8.75 -14.39
N MET A 181 -6.53 -7.52 -14.07
CA MET A 181 -6.25 -6.50 -15.08
C MET A 181 -4.96 -6.81 -15.87
N THR A 182 -3.93 -7.28 -15.18
CA THR A 182 -2.55 -7.34 -15.71
C THR A 182 -1.73 -8.52 -15.19
N GLY A 183 -2.37 -9.53 -14.59
CA GLY A 183 -1.72 -10.72 -14.05
C GLY A 183 -1.02 -11.55 -15.11
N GLN A 184 -1.38 -11.41 -16.39
CA GLN A 184 -0.68 -12.02 -17.52
C GLN A 184 0.78 -11.58 -17.66
N GLU A 185 1.20 -10.49 -17.00
CA GLU A 185 2.59 -10.03 -16.97
C GLU A 185 3.55 -10.99 -16.26
N LEU A 186 3.02 -12.04 -15.60
CA LEU A 186 3.85 -13.18 -15.20
C LEU A 186 4.57 -13.82 -16.40
N ALA A 187 3.96 -13.81 -17.60
CA ALA A 187 4.62 -14.26 -18.84
C ALA A 187 5.86 -13.41 -19.17
N THR A 188 5.74 -12.08 -19.06
CA THR A 188 6.85 -11.14 -19.25
C THR A 188 7.96 -11.40 -18.25
N ALA A 189 7.60 -11.65 -16.99
CA ALA A 189 8.58 -11.96 -15.96
C ALA A 189 9.40 -13.21 -16.29
N VAL A 190 8.74 -14.30 -16.70
CA VAL A 190 9.41 -15.53 -17.13
C VAL A 190 10.26 -15.30 -18.37
N GLN A 191 9.74 -14.59 -19.38
CA GLN A 191 10.49 -14.26 -20.60
C GLN A 191 11.82 -13.54 -20.30
N HIS A 192 11.83 -12.68 -19.28
CA HIS A 192 13.02 -11.91 -18.89
C HIS A 192 13.81 -12.50 -17.72
N GLY A 193 13.44 -13.68 -17.21
CA GLY A 193 14.07 -14.28 -16.04
C GLY A 193 13.91 -13.44 -14.75
N ALA A 194 12.90 -12.59 -14.68
CA ALA A 194 12.62 -11.71 -13.56
C ALA A 194 11.90 -12.47 -12.45
N LYS A 195 12.61 -12.76 -11.36
CA LYS A 195 12.01 -13.39 -10.18
C LYS A 195 11.22 -12.37 -9.36
N THR A 196 9.90 -12.56 -9.27
CA THR A 196 9.02 -11.77 -8.39
C THR A 196 8.19 -12.68 -7.47
N ILE A 197 7.81 -12.15 -6.31
CA ILE A 197 6.88 -12.80 -5.38
C ILE A 197 5.58 -12.00 -5.40
N VAL A 198 4.47 -12.62 -5.80
CA VAL A 198 3.13 -12.03 -5.78
C VAL A 198 2.35 -12.59 -4.60
N VAL A 199 1.86 -11.73 -3.74
CA VAL A 199 0.90 -12.04 -2.69
C VAL A 199 -0.46 -11.50 -3.14
N LEU A 200 -1.36 -12.40 -3.54
CA LEU A 200 -2.67 -12.08 -4.07
C LEU A 200 -3.73 -12.29 -2.98
N LEU A 201 -4.37 -11.23 -2.52
CA LEU A 201 -5.47 -11.30 -1.57
C LEU A 201 -6.79 -11.54 -2.33
N ASN A 202 -7.33 -12.74 -2.23
CA ASN A 202 -8.53 -13.18 -2.93
C ASN A 202 -9.72 -13.17 -1.96
N ASN A 203 -10.60 -12.16 -2.10
CA ASN A 203 -11.86 -12.08 -1.38
C ASN A 203 -13.09 -12.17 -2.30
N GLY A 204 -12.89 -12.48 -3.58
CA GLY A 204 -13.95 -12.67 -4.56
C GLY A 204 -14.69 -11.39 -4.93
N MET A 205 -14.10 -10.20 -4.76
CA MET A 205 -14.80 -8.95 -5.04
C MET A 205 -13.89 -7.73 -5.26
N TYR A 206 -14.44 -6.71 -5.92
CA TYR A 206 -13.89 -5.36 -5.91
C TYR A 206 -14.14 -4.68 -4.56
N GLY A 207 -13.31 -5.00 -3.55
CA GLY A 207 -13.53 -4.62 -2.15
C GLY A 207 -13.73 -3.13 -1.91
N THR A 208 -12.95 -2.24 -2.53
CA THR A 208 -13.15 -0.79 -2.39
C THR A 208 -14.52 -0.34 -2.91
N ILE A 209 -14.96 -0.90 -4.05
CA ILE A 209 -16.27 -0.58 -4.63
C ILE A 209 -17.39 -1.11 -3.72
N ARG A 210 -17.26 -2.35 -3.23
CA ARG A 210 -18.19 -2.95 -2.26
C ARG A 210 -18.31 -2.09 -1.00
N MET A 211 -17.18 -1.63 -0.44
CA MET A 211 -17.15 -0.75 0.73
C MET A 211 -17.98 0.51 0.54
N HIS A 212 -17.79 1.21 -0.59
CA HIS A 212 -18.49 2.45 -0.88
C HIS A 212 -19.98 2.21 -1.13
N GLN A 213 -20.34 1.07 -1.76
CA GLN A 213 -21.73 0.65 -1.88
C GLN A 213 -22.36 0.49 -0.49
N GLU A 214 -21.77 -0.30 0.39
CA GLU A 214 -22.34 -0.51 1.73
C GLU A 214 -22.36 0.74 2.60
N ARG A 215 -21.40 1.65 2.41
CA ARG A 215 -21.31 2.89 3.19
C ARG A 215 -22.32 3.93 2.76
N GLU A 216 -22.53 4.13 1.46
CA GLU A 216 -23.39 5.20 0.92
C GLU A 216 -24.79 4.70 0.51
N TYR A 217 -24.88 3.42 0.15
CA TYR A 217 -26.06 2.76 -0.39
C TYR A 217 -26.20 1.35 0.22
N PRO A 218 -26.38 1.24 1.55
CA PRO A 218 -26.35 -0.04 2.25
C PRO A 218 -27.26 -1.07 1.58
N GLU A 219 -26.77 -2.31 1.48
CA GLU A 219 -27.45 -3.47 0.86
C GLU A 219 -27.65 -3.38 -0.67
N ARG A 220 -27.18 -2.31 -1.33
CA ARG A 220 -27.28 -2.14 -2.80
C ARG A 220 -26.00 -2.60 -3.51
N VAL A 221 -25.88 -3.91 -3.62
CA VAL A 221 -24.77 -4.59 -4.31
C VAL A 221 -24.91 -4.53 -5.84
N ALA A 222 -23.92 -3.96 -6.53
CA ALA A 222 -23.90 -3.94 -8.00
C ALA A 222 -22.49 -4.09 -8.59
N GLY A 223 -22.27 -5.10 -9.45
CA GLY A 223 -21.08 -5.22 -10.30
C GLY A 223 -19.74 -5.39 -9.56
N SER A 224 -19.76 -5.72 -8.28
CA SER A 224 -18.57 -5.80 -7.42
C SER A 224 -18.20 -7.22 -7.01
N THR A 225 -19.01 -8.23 -7.33
CA THR A 225 -18.69 -9.65 -7.11
C THR A 225 -17.85 -10.21 -8.27
N LEU A 226 -16.81 -10.98 -7.96
CA LEU A 226 -15.91 -11.59 -8.94
C LEU A 226 -16.09 -13.10 -9.01
N HIS A 227 -15.96 -13.65 -10.22
CA HIS A 227 -15.76 -15.07 -10.44
C HIS A 227 -14.33 -15.28 -10.93
N ASN A 228 -13.47 -15.72 -10.01
CA ASN A 228 -12.04 -15.80 -10.24
C ASN A 228 -11.63 -17.14 -10.88
N PRO A 229 -10.60 -17.15 -11.75
CA PRO A 229 -9.94 -18.39 -12.15
C PRO A 229 -9.15 -18.99 -10.98
N ASP A 230 -8.64 -20.22 -11.15
CA ASP A 230 -7.61 -20.74 -10.27
C ASP A 230 -6.29 -19.99 -10.51
N PHE A 231 -6.02 -18.95 -9.71
CA PHE A 231 -4.84 -18.11 -9.85
C PHE A 231 -3.53 -18.89 -9.61
N ALA A 232 -3.54 -19.87 -8.70
CA ALA A 232 -2.38 -20.72 -8.48
C ALA A 232 -2.08 -21.59 -9.71
N ALA A 233 -3.11 -22.16 -10.35
CA ALA A 233 -2.95 -22.89 -11.62
C ALA A 233 -2.51 -21.97 -12.77
N LEU A 234 -3.06 -20.76 -12.84
CA LEU A 234 -2.69 -19.76 -13.83
C LEU A 234 -1.22 -19.32 -13.66
N ALA A 235 -0.74 -19.12 -12.44
CA ALA A 235 0.67 -18.84 -12.19
C ALA A 235 1.57 -19.99 -12.68
N ARG A 236 1.17 -21.23 -12.40
CA ARG A 236 1.90 -22.42 -12.87
C ARG A 236 1.94 -22.52 -14.40
N SER A 237 0.87 -22.13 -15.10
CA SER A 237 0.87 -22.16 -16.57
C SER A 237 1.83 -21.14 -17.19
N TYR A 238 2.14 -20.05 -16.50
CA TYR A 238 3.17 -19.09 -16.91
C TYR A 238 4.61 -19.52 -16.57
N GLY A 239 4.79 -20.48 -15.66
CA GLY A 239 6.11 -20.92 -15.18
C GLY A 239 6.49 -20.42 -13.79
N TYR A 240 5.53 -19.92 -13.02
CA TYR A 240 5.71 -19.59 -11.59
C TYR A 240 5.40 -20.80 -10.71
N ALA A 241 5.92 -20.82 -9.48
CA ALA A 241 5.30 -21.58 -8.41
C ALA A 241 3.96 -20.92 -8.05
N GLY A 242 2.88 -21.69 -7.98
CA GLY A 242 1.55 -21.20 -7.60
C GLY A 242 1.02 -21.97 -6.41
N VAL A 243 0.74 -21.28 -5.30
CA VAL A 243 0.27 -21.86 -4.05
C VAL A 243 -0.95 -21.09 -3.54
N ARG A 244 -1.93 -21.80 -3.00
CA ARG A 244 -3.06 -21.23 -2.28
C ARG A 244 -2.91 -21.51 -0.78
N ILE A 245 -3.16 -20.49 0.04
CA ILE A 245 -3.22 -20.60 1.50
C ILE A 245 -4.58 -20.12 2.01
N GLU A 246 -5.04 -20.76 3.08
CA GLU A 246 -6.33 -20.48 3.73
C GLU A 246 -6.15 -20.13 5.21
N ARG A 247 -4.94 -20.32 5.75
CA ARG A 247 -4.61 -20.05 7.16
C ARG A 247 -3.27 -19.34 7.30
N THR A 248 -3.18 -18.47 8.30
CA THR A 248 -2.04 -17.58 8.54
C THR A 248 -0.72 -18.34 8.70
N GLU A 249 -0.73 -19.47 9.41
CA GLU A 249 0.46 -20.27 9.69
C GLU A 249 1.10 -20.87 8.43
N GLN A 250 0.37 -20.91 7.31
CA GLN A 250 0.89 -21.38 6.02
C GLN A 250 1.74 -20.31 5.33
N PHE A 251 1.59 -19.03 5.69
CA PHE A 251 2.23 -17.93 4.96
C PHE A 251 3.75 -17.89 5.15
N GLU A 252 4.26 -18.02 6.39
CA GLU A 252 5.70 -17.96 6.63
C GLU A 252 6.47 -19.08 5.91
N PRO A 253 6.07 -20.36 6.00
CA PRO A 253 6.70 -21.43 5.23
C PRO A 253 6.74 -21.14 3.73
N GLU A 254 5.64 -20.65 3.16
CA GLU A 254 5.56 -20.35 1.73
C GLU A 254 6.39 -19.13 1.32
N LEU A 255 6.45 -18.09 2.14
CA LEU A 255 7.30 -16.93 1.87
C LEU A 255 8.79 -17.33 1.90
N ARG A 256 9.20 -18.17 2.85
CA ARG A 256 10.58 -18.70 2.90
C ARG A 256 10.90 -19.53 1.65
N ALA A 257 9.97 -20.38 1.22
CA ALA A 257 10.11 -21.15 0.00
C ALA A 257 10.21 -20.22 -1.23
N ALA A 258 9.34 -19.23 -1.35
CA ALA A 258 9.36 -18.24 -2.43
C ALA A 258 10.67 -17.45 -2.50
N LEU A 259 11.23 -17.06 -1.35
CA LEU A 259 12.53 -16.41 -1.27
C LEU A 259 13.67 -17.32 -1.74
N ALA A 260 13.58 -18.63 -1.52
CA ALA A 260 14.61 -19.61 -1.89
C ALA A 260 14.51 -20.14 -3.33
N ARG A 261 13.32 -20.14 -3.95
CA ARG A 261 13.08 -20.63 -5.32
C ARG A 261 13.87 -19.84 -6.37
N SER A 262 14.19 -20.46 -7.50
CA SER A 262 14.78 -19.76 -8.66
C SER A 262 13.74 -19.00 -9.46
N GLU A 263 12.56 -19.60 -9.59
CA GLU A 263 11.40 -19.08 -10.28
C GLU A 263 10.59 -18.11 -9.42
N GLY A 264 9.72 -17.32 -10.06
CA GLY A 264 8.76 -16.48 -9.37
C GLY A 264 7.71 -17.31 -8.61
N THR A 265 7.03 -16.69 -7.64
CA THR A 265 5.97 -17.35 -6.87
C THR A 265 4.72 -16.47 -6.79
N LEU A 266 3.55 -17.06 -6.99
CA LEU A 266 2.25 -16.49 -6.61
C LEU A 266 1.72 -17.23 -5.39
N ILE A 267 1.53 -16.50 -4.29
CA ILE A 267 0.86 -16.94 -3.06
C ILE A 267 -0.53 -16.32 -3.08
N GLU A 268 -1.53 -17.13 -3.41
CA GLU A 268 -2.94 -16.78 -3.32
C GLU A 268 -3.39 -16.94 -1.86
N VAL A 269 -3.80 -15.85 -1.24
CA VAL A 269 -4.29 -15.79 0.14
C VAL A 269 -5.81 -15.68 0.08
N MET A 270 -6.51 -16.73 0.51
CA MET A 270 -7.97 -16.72 0.59
C MET A 270 -8.41 -15.87 1.77
N LEU A 271 -8.92 -14.68 1.47
CA LEU A 271 -9.30 -13.67 2.46
C LEU A 271 -10.82 -13.66 2.63
N ASP A 272 -11.27 -13.60 3.89
CA ASP A 272 -12.69 -13.43 4.19
C ASP A 272 -13.21 -12.11 3.57
N PRO A 273 -14.34 -12.12 2.84
CA PRO A 273 -14.96 -10.91 2.30
C PRO A 273 -15.17 -9.79 3.31
N GLU A 274 -15.43 -10.12 4.56
CA GLU A 274 -15.63 -9.13 5.61
C GLU A 274 -14.32 -8.40 5.98
N LEU A 275 -13.14 -9.00 5.75
CA LEU A 275 -11.82 -8.39 6.02
C LEU A 275 -11.43 -7.38 4.94
N LEU A 276 -12.23 -6.34 4.84
CA LEU A 276 -12.19 -5.43 3.70
C LEU A 276 -11.32 -4.20 3.95
N THR A 277 -11.13 -3.78 5.21
CA THR A 277 -10.26 -2.66 5.59
C THR A 277 -9.41 -3.00 6.81
N THR A 278 -8.39 -2.19 7.09
CA THR A 278 -7.60 -2.36 8.33
C THR A 278 -8.35 -1.98 9.61
N ARG A 279 -9.57 -1.41 9.55
CA ARG A 279 -10.24 -0.77 10.71
C ARG A 279 -11.67 -1.21 10.97
N ALA A 280 -12.34 -1.80 9.99
CA ALA A 280 -13.73 -2.22 10.09
C ALA A 280 -14.01 -3.36 9.10
N THR A 281 -14.90 -4.26 9.52
CA THR A 281 -15.53 -5.27 8.68
C THR A 281 -16.53 -4.64 7.72
N LEU A 282 -16.89 -5.39 6.68
CA LEU A 282 -17.94 -4.96 5.77
C LEU A 282 -19.30 -4.81 6.49
N ALA A 283 -19.67 -5.76 7.36
CA ALA A 283 -20.88 -5.70 8.15
C ALA A 283 -20.93 -4.51 9.11
N GLU A 284 -19.81 -4.13 9.74
CA GLU A 284 -19.72 -2.91 10.56
C GLU A 284 -20.01 -1.66 9.71
N ILE A 285 -19.45 -1.60 8.50
CA ILE A 285 -19.68 -0.48 7.57
C ILE A 285 -21.15 -0.40 7.16
N THR A 286 -21.77 -1.51 6.77
CA THR A 286 -23.20 -1.57 6.43
C THR A 286 -24.07 -1.14 7.60
N ARG A 287 -23.83 -1.70 8.80
CA ARG A 287 -24.61 -1.38 10.01
C ARG A 287 -24.50 0.08 10.40
N ALA A 288 -23.30 0.65 10.34
CA ALA A 288 -23.07 2.07 10.62
C ALA A 288 -23.75 2.99 9.60
N SER A 289 -23.94 2.55 8.35
CA SER A 289 -24.71 3.28 7.35
C SER A 289 -26.21 3.22 7.62
N LEU A 290 -26.75 2.02 7.88
CA LEU A 290 -28.17 1.82 8.20
C LEU A 290 -28.62 2.60 9.45
N GLN A 291 -27.75 2.74 10.46
CA GLN A 291 -28.06 3.53 11.67
C GLN A 291 -28.15 5.05 11.44
N LYS A 292 -27.66 5.55 10.29
CA LYS A 292 -27.70 6.98 9.94
C LYS A 292 -28.92 7.36 9.10
N GLN A 293 -29.66 6.37 8.60
CA GLN A 293 -30.89 6.56 7.81
C GLN A 293 -32.11 6.62 8.73
#